data_AF-A0A2Z6MPE3-F1
#
_entry.id   AF-A0A2Z6MPE3-F1
#
_cell.length_a   1.000
_cell.length_b   1.000
_cell.length_c   1.000
_cell.angle_alpha   90.00
_cell.angle_beta   90.00
_cell.angle_gamma   90.00
#
_symmetry.space_group_name_H-M   'P 1'
#
loop_
_entity.id
_entity.type
_entity.pdbx_description
1 polymer ?
#
loop_
_entity_poly.entity_id
_entity_poly.type
_entity_poly.pdbx_seq_one_letter_code
_entity_poly.pdbx_strand_id
1 'polypeptide(L)'
;MVAHSKDQTKFRAEDHKTLRRLAQNREAARKSRLRKKAYVEQLESSRVKLMQLEQELQRARQQGMYLANPGDQGHSAVGNGAMAFDMDYAHWVDEHQHLLNDLRSALNSQMGDNELHLLVDGVMAHYDELF
;
A
#
# COMPACT_ATOMS: atom_id res chain seq x y z
N MET A 1 27.63 34.18 66.64
CA MET A 1 26.48 33.23 66.60
C MET A 1 25.71 33.29 65.26
N VAL A 2 26.38 33.35 64.10
CA VAL A 2 25.72 33.64 62.79
C VAL A 2 25.82 32.49 61.78
N ALA A 3 26.72 31.52 61.98
CA ALA A 3 26.92 30.42 61.03
C ALA A 3 25.74 29.42 61.00
N HIS A 4 25.12 29.13 62.15
CA HIS A 4 24.08 28.10 62.26
C HIS A 4 22.75 28.48 61.59
N SER A 5 22.45 29.79 61.49
CA SER A 5 21.23 30.30 60.86
C SER A 5 21.29 30.21 59.32
N LYS A 6 22.47 30.43 58.72
CA LYS A 6 22.64 30.36 57.26
C LYS A 6 22.44 28.93 56.72
N ASP A 7 22.94 27.91 57.41
CA ASP A 7 22.76 26.52 56.96
C ASP A 7 21.30 26.05 57.03
N GLN A 8 20.56 26.45 58.07
CA GLN A 8 19.13 26.11 58.19
C GLN A 8 18.27 26.75 57.08
N THR A 9 18.64 27.95 56.62
CA THR A 9 17.94 28.61 55.50
C THR A 9 18.23 27.97 54.14
N LYS A 10 19.45 27.48 53.91
CA LYS A 10 19.83 26.77 52.68
C LYS A 10 19.13 25.42 52.57
N PHE A 11 19.10 24.65 53.66
CA PHE A 11 18.39 23.37 53.71
C PHE A 11 16.90 23.53 53.40
N ARG A 12 16.24 24.54 53.98
CA ARG A 12 14.83 24.86 53.68
C ARG A 12 14.60 25.26 52.21
N ALA A 13 15.54 25.98 51.61
CA ALA A 13 15.45 26.36 50.19
C ALA A 13 15.63 25.15 49.26
N GLU A 14 16.52 24.22 49.60
CA GLU A 14 16.71 22.95 48.88
C GLU A 14 15.51 22.02 49.00
N ASP A 15 14.89 21.95 50.18
CA ASP A 15 13.63 21.22 50.39
C ASP A 15 12.48 21.82 49.58
N HIS A 16 12.34 23.15 49.57
CA HIS A 16 11.31 23.83 48.77
C HIS A 16 11.51 23.61 47.26
N LYS A 17 12.76 23.62 46.78
CA LYS A 17 13.11 23.27 45.39
C LYS A 17 12.75 21.81 45.08
N THR A 18 13.02 20.90 46.00
CA THR A 18 12.71 19.47 45.86
C THR A 18 11.20 19.22 45.81
N LEU A 19 10.42 19.87 46.68
CA LEU A 19 8.96 19.82 46.67
C LEU A 19 8.37 20.33 45.35
N ARG A 20 8.89 21.44 44.82
CA ARG A 20 8.47 21.98 43.51
C ARG A 20 8.76 20.99 42.37
N ARG A 21 9.95 20.39 42.36
CA ARG A 21 10.32 19.38 41.34
C ARG A 21 9.42 18.15 41.41
N LEU A 22 9.06 17.69 42.60
CA LEU A 22 8.14 16.56 42.79
C LEU A 22 6.74 16.88 42.29
N ALA A 23 6.23 18.08 42.55
CA ALA A 23 4.93 18.53 42.02
C ALA A 23 4.93 18.53 40.48
N GLN A 24 5.96 19.11 39.85
CA GLN A 24 6.11 19.12 38.39
C GLN A 24 6.25 17.71 37.80
N ASN A 25 7.01 16.82 38.45
CA ASN A 25 7.13 15.44 38.00
C ASN A 25 5.78 14.69 38.08
N ARG A 26 5.00 14.92 39.14
CA ARG A 26 3.65 14.34 39.27
C ARG A 26 2.75 14.81 38.13
N GLU A 27 2.76 16.09 37.79
CA GLU A 27 2.00 16.63 36.67
C GLU A 27 2.48 16.08 35.32
N ALA A 28 3.80 16.04 35.10
CA ALA A 28 4.38 15.47 33.89
C ALA A 28 4.04 13.98 33.71
N ALA A 29 4.06 13.21 34.80
CA ALA A 29 3.66 11.81 34.81
C ALA A 29 2.17 11.64 34.48
N ARG A 30 1.28 12.47 35.05
CA ARG A 30 -0.15 12.47 34.70
C ARG A 30 -0.36 12.78 33.22
N LYS A 31 0.28 13.83 32.69
CA LYS A 31 0.18 14.21 31.28
C LYS A 31 0.70 13.11 30.35
N SER A 32 1.81 12.47 30.72
CA SER A 32 2.36 11.32 29.99
C SER A 32 1.39 10.14 29.96
N ARG A 33 0.84 9.77 31.12
CA ARG A 33 -0.17 8.70 31.23
C ARG A 33 -1.39 9.00 30.38
N LEU A 34 -1.91 10.23 30.42
CA LEU A 34 -3.09 10.61 29.64
C LEU A 34 -2.82 10.51 28.13
N ARG A 35 -1.67 11.00 27.65
CA ARG A 35 -1.31 10.88 26.23
C ARG A 35 -1.13 9.42 25.80
N LYS A 36 -0.45 8.61 26.62
CA LYS A 36 -0.29 7.18 26.32
C LYS A 36 -1.64 6.47 26.28
N LYS A 37 -2.54 6.80 27.21
CA LYS A 37 -3.90 6.25 27.22
C LYS A 37 -4.65 6.61 25.93
N ALA A 38 -4.68 7.89 25.56
CA ALA A 38 -5.32 8.34 24.33
C ALA A 38 -4.71 7.70 23.07
N TYR A 39 -3.39 7.52 23.02
CA TYR A 39 -2.73 6.86 21.91
C TYR A 39 -3.12 5.38 21.80
N VAL A 40 -3.20 4.66 22.93
CA VAL A 40 -3.66 3.26 22.95
C VAL A 40 -5.11 3.16 22.47
N GLU A 41 -6.00 4.03 22.96
CA GLU A 41 -7.40 4.09 22.50
C GLU A 41 -7.48 4.36 20.98
N GLN A 42 -6.65 5.26 20.46
CA GLN A 42 -6.58 5.52 19.01
C GLN A 42 -6.08 4.29 18.24
N LEU A 43 -5.09 3.56 18.76
CA LEU A 43 -4.60 2.33 18.13
C LEU A 43 -5.67 1.23 18.12
N GLU A 44 -6.42 1.07 19.20
CA GLU A 44 -7.54 0.12 19.28
C GLU A 44 -8.63 0.47 18.28
N SER A 45 -9.01 1.75 18.19
CA SER A 45 -9.97 2.23 17.18
C SER A 45 -9.47 1.98 15.75
N SER A 46 -8.20 2.28 15.48
CA SER A 46 -7.58 2.08 14.16
C SER A 46 -7.54 0.61 13.78
N ARG A 47 -7.26 -0.29 14.73
CA ARG A 47 -7.26 -1.74 14.51
C ARG A 47 -8.64 -2.26 14.11
N VAL A 48 -9.71 -1.81 14.79
CA VAL A 48 -11.08 -2.21 14.44
C VAL A 48 -11.46 -1.70 13.06
N LYS A 49 -11.13 -0.44 12.75
CA LYS A 49 -11.38 0.14 11.42
C LYS A 49 -10.64 -0.62 10.31
N LEU A 50 -9.38 -1.01 10.55
CA LEU A 50 -8.61 -1.82 9.59
C LEU A 50 -9.33 -3.15 9.31
N MET A 51 -9.74 -3.86 10.36
CA MET A 51 -10.45 -5.14 10.22
C MET A 51 -11.77 -5.00 9.45
N GLN A 52 -12.51 -3.90 9.64
CA GLN A 52 -13.72 -3.61 8.87
C GLN A 52 -13.40 -3.39 7.39
N LEU A 53 -12.38 -2.58 7.08
CA LEU A 53 -11.96 -2.33 5.70
C LEU A 53 -11.46 -3.61 5.01
N GLU A 54 -10.71 -4.46 5.72
CA GLU A 54 -10.27 -5.76 5.21
C GLU A 54 -11.46 -6.68 4.89
N GLN A 55 -12.48 -6.71 5.77
CA GLN A 55 -13.70 -7.48 5.53
C GLN A 55 -14.51 -6.93 4.35
N GLU A 56 -14.65 -5.61 4.23
CA GLU A 56 -15.32 -4.97 3.09
C GLU A 56 -14.59 -5.26 1.78
N LEU A 57 -13.27 -5.21 1.78
CA LEU A 57 -12.44 -5.54 0.62
C LEU A 57 -12.58 -7.01 0.22
N GLN A 58 -12.58 -7.93 1.19
CA GLN A 58 -12.86 -9.34 0.92
C GLN A 58 -14.27 -9.56 0.37
N ARG A 59 -15.28 -8.87 0.92
CA ARG A 59 -16.66 -8.93 0.45
C ARG A 59 -16.79 -8.39 -0.98
N ALA A 60 -16.15 -7.26 -1.30
CA ALA A 60 -16.14 -6.69 -2.64
C ALA A 60 -15.48 -7.64 -3.66
N ARG A 61 -14.38 -8.28 -3.29
CA ARG A 61 -13.75 -9.34 -4.11
C ARG A 61 -14.68 -10.52 -4.34
N GLN A 62 -15.36 -11.01 -3.30
CA GLN A 62 -16.32 -12.10 -3.43
C GLN A 62 -17.54 -11.70 -4.27
N GLN A 63 -18.09 -10.49 -4.08
CA GLN A 63 -19.18 -9.98 -4.92
C GLN A 63 -18.76 -9.87 -6.39
N GLY A 64 -17.53 -9.45 -6.68
CA GLY A 64 -16.95 -9.50 -8.03
C GLY A 64 -16.81 -10.93 -8.58
N MET A 65 -16.61 -11.94 -7.72
CA MET A 65 -16.60 -13.36 -8.12
C MET A 65 -18.00 -13.96 -8.31
N TYR A 66 -19.01 -13.53 -7.55
CA TYR A 66 -20.38 -14.06 -7.65
C TYR A 66 -21.21 -13.42 -8.78
N LEU A 67 -20.85 -12.21 -9.24
CA LEU A 67 -21.42 -11.63 -10.48
C LEU A 67 -20.75 -12.16 -11.76
N ALA A 68 -19.63 -12.88 -11.64
CA ALA A 68 -19.08 -13.67 -12.73
C ALA A 68 -19.94 -14.93 -12.91
N ASN A 69 -21.13 -14.76 -13.48
CA ASN A 69 -21.81 -15.84 -14.17
C ASN A 69 -20.81 -16.41 -15.20
N PRO A 70 -20.70 -17.74 -15.42
CA PRO A 70 -19.68 -18.33 -16.29
C PRO A 70 -19.88 -18.04 -17.80
N GLY A 71 -20.46 -16.89 -18.15
CA GLY A 71 -20.70 -16.50 -19.53
C GLY A 71 -20.68 -14.99 -19.80
N ASP A 72 -20.29 -14.13 -18.85
CA ASP A 72 -20.14 -12.69 -19.16
C ASP A 72 -18.95 -12.08 -18.41
N GLN A 73 -17.84 -12.02 -19.13
CA GLN A 73 -16.54 -11.60 -18.65
C GLN A 73 -16.45 -10.07 -18.75
N GLY A 74 -17.17 -9.38 -17.87
CA GLY A 74 -17.35 -7.92 -17.93
C GLY A 74 -17.14 -7.21 -16.59
N HIS A 75 -15.89 -6.85 -16.30
CA HIS A 75 -15.46 -5.64 -15.57
C HIS A 75 -16.18 -5.25 -14.25
N SER A 76 -15.52 -5.46 -13.10
CA SER A 76 -15.83 -4.72 -11.86
C SER A 76 -14.78 -3.65 -11.59
N ALA A 77 -15.14 -2.43 -12.00
CA ALA A 77 -14.38 -1.18 -11.92
C ALA A 77 -14.01 -0.76 -10.47
N VAL A 78 -12.97 0.08 -10.35
CA VAL A 78 -12.43 0.76 -9.14
C VAL A 78 -11.14 0.17 -8.55
N GLY A 79 -10.91 -1.15 -8.60
CA GLY A 79 -9.55 -1.75 -8.49
C GLY A 79 -8.98 -2.19 -9.84
N ASN A 80 -9.79 -2.01 -10.89
CA ASN A 80 -9.64 -2.65 -12.20
C ASN A 80 -8.70 -1.90 -13.14
N GLY A 81 -8.29 -0.67 -12.88
CA GLY A 81 -7.47 0.08 -13.85
C GLY A 81 -6.06 -0.50 -13.98
N ALA A 82 -5.40 -0.75 -12.85
CA ALA A 82 -4.09 -1.40 -12.83
C ALA A 82 -4.19 -2.88 -13.23
N MET A 83 -5.18 -3.61 -12.73
CA MET A 83 -5.36 -5.03 -13.08
C MET A 83 -5.80 -5.23 -14.54
N ALA A 84 -6.62 -4.35 -15.11
CA ALA A 84 -7.00 -4.39 -16.52
C ALA A 84 -5.81 -4.00 -17.40
N PHE A 85 -5.06 -2.95 -17.03
CA PHE A 85 -3.83 -2.62 -17.73
C PHE A 85 -2.82 -3.79 -17.70
N ASP A 86 -2.60 -4.41 -16.54
CA ASP A 86 -1.71 -5.55 -16.39
C ASP A 86 -2.19 -6.74 -17.24
N MET A 87 -3.50 -6.98 -17.32
CA MET A 87 -4.10 -8.05 -18.12
C MET A 87 -4.00 -7.77 -19.63
N ASP A 88 -4.33 -6.56 -20.05
CA ASP A 88 -4.27 -6.12 -21.45
C ASP A 88 -2.81 -6.12 -21.95
N TYR A 89 -1.87 -5.64 -21.13
CA TYR A 89 -0.45 -5.70 -21.43
C TYR A 89 0.07 -7.15 -21.50
N ALA A 90 -0.33 -8.01 -20.56
CA ALA A 90 0.04 -9.43 -20.60
C ALA A 90 -0.49 -10.11 -21.87
N HIS A 91 -1.71 -9.80 -22.29
CA HIS A 91 -2.29 -10.31 -23.52
C HIS A 91 -1.54 -9.81 -24.76
N TRP A 92 -1.25 -8.51 -24.83
CA TRP A 92 -0.48 -7.92 -25.93
C TRP A 92 0.93 -8.54 -26.05
N VAL A 93 1.59 -8.83 -24.92
CA VAL A 93 2.90 -9.50 -24.90
C VAL A 93 2.82 -10.94 -25.42
N ASP A 94 1.77 -11.68 -25.03
CA ASP A 94 1.56 -13.06 -25.48
C ASP A 94 1.33 -13.13 -27.00
N GLU A 95 0.48 -12.24 -27.52
CA GLU A 95 0.24 -12.12 -28.97
C GLU A 95 1.50 -11.71 -29.72
N HIS A 96 2.27 -10.76 -29.18
CA HIS A 96 3.55 -10.37 -29.78
C HIS A 96 4.54 -11.55 -29.84
N GLN A 97 4.60 -12.36 -28.77
CA GLN A 97 5.43 -13.57 -28.73
C GLN A 97 4.96 -14.62 -29.73
N HIS A 98 3.64 -14.79 -29.90
CA HIS A 98 3.07 -15.67 -30.90
C HIS A 98 3.49 -15.26 -32.32
N LEU A 99 3.30 -13.99 -32.68
CA LEU A 99 3.67 -13.45 -34.00
C LEU A 99 5.17 -13.58 -34.28
N LEU A 100 6.04 -13.33 -33.28
CA LEU A 100 7.49 -13.52 -33.43
C LEU A 100 7.87 -15.00 -33.62
N ASN A 101 7.19 -15.91 -32.93
CA ASN A 101 7.42 -17.35 -33.09
C ASN A 101 6.99 -17.83 -34.49
N ASP A 102 5.86 -17.34 -35.00
CA ASP A 102 5.40 -17.62 -36.36
C ASP A 102 6.38 -17.10 -37.40
N LEU A 103 6.84 -15.86 -37.25
CA LEU A 103 7.86 -15.27 -38.13
C LEU A 103 9.15 -16.08 -38.13
N ARG A 104 9.61 -16.51 -36.95
CA ARG A 104 10.79 -17.37 -36.82
C ARG A 104 10.57 -18.74 -37.47
N SER A 105 9.38 -19.33 -37.32
CA SER A 105 9.03 -20.60 -37.94
C SER A 105 9.02 -20.49 -39.47
N ALA A 106 8.39 -19.45 -40.01
CA ALA A 106 8.35 -19.14 -41.43
C ALA A 106 9.73 -18.93 -42.04
N LEU A 107 10.62 -18.21 -41.34
CA LEU A 107 12.00 -18.03 -41.77
C LEU A 107 12.76 -19.36 -41.78
N ASN A 108 12.56 -20.22 -40.78
CA ASN A 108 13.21 -21.52 -40.71
C ASN A 108 12.68 -22.52 -41.75
N SER A 109 11.41 -22.40 -42.16
CA SER A 109 10.80 -23.26 -43.18
C SER A 109 11.04 -22.77 -44.61
N GLN A 110 11.77 -21.66 -44.80
CA GLN A 110 11.97 -21.00 -46.10
C GLN A 110 10.63 -20.69 -46.80
N MET A 111 9.70 -20.13 -46.03
CA MET A 111 8.39 -19.70 -46.52
C MET A 111 8.54 -18.63 -47.62
N GLY A 112 7.60 -18.58 -48.55
CA GLY A 112 7.70 -17.68 -49.71
C GLY A 112 7.65 -16.20 -49.30
N ASP A 113 8.39 -15.34 -50.01
CA ASP A 113 8.52 -13.90 -49.69
C ASP A 113 7.17 -13.18 -49.52
N ASN A 114 6.15 -13.54 -50.32
CA ASN A 114 4.82 -12.96 -50.19
C ASN A 114 4.15 -13.29 -48.86
N GLU A 115 4.28 -14.52 -48.39
CA GLU A 115 3.69 -14.97 -47.12
C GLU A 115 4.50 -14.46 -45.93
N LEU A 116 5.83 -14.33 -46.11
CA LEU A 116 6.70 -13.69 -45.12
C LEU A 116 6.38 -12.21 -44.96
N HIS A 117 6.11 -11.50 -46.07
CA HIS A 117 5.73 -10.08 -46.04
C HIS A 117 4.44 -9.87 -45.25
N LEU A 118 3.43 -10.73 -45.45
CA LEU A 118 2.18 -10.71 -44.67
C LEU A 118 2.41 -10.88 -43.16
N LEU A 119 3.31 -11.78 -42.74
CA LEU A 119 3.66 -11.94 -41.32
C LEU A 119 4.36 -10.71 -40.75
N VAL A 120 5.28 -10.11 -41.51
CA VAL A 120 5.96 -8.87 -41.10
C VAL A 120 4.97 -7.73 -40.95
N ASP A 121 4.05 -7.56 -41.90
CA ASP A 121 3.00 -6.55 -41.83
C ASP A 121 2.10 -6.75 -40.60
N GLY A 122 1.79 -8.00 -40.24
CA GLY A 122 1.05 -8.33 -39.02
C GLY A 122 1.81 -7.95 -37.74
N VAL A 123 3.12 -8.23 -37.65
CA VAL A 123 3.95 -7.81 -36.50
C VAL A 123 4.02 -6.29 -36.39
N MET A 124 4.14 -5.58 -37.51
CA MET A 124 4.19 -4.12 -37.55
C MET A 124 2.86 -3.51 -37.11
N ALA A 125 1.73 -4.03 -37.60
CA ALA A 125 0.40 -3.59 -37.18
C ALA A 125 0.17 -3.79 -35.67
N HIS A 126 0.58 -4.94 -35.13
CA HIS A 126 0.51 -5.23 -33.68
C HIS A 126 1.34 -4.24 -32.83
N TYR A 127 2.47 -3.77 -33.38
CA TYR A 127 3.31 -2.78 -32.72
C TYR A 127 2.69 -1.38 -32.76
N ASP A 128 2.06 -1.01 -33.87
CA ASP A 128 1.36 0.28 -34.05
C ASP A 128 0.13 0.41 -33.13
N GLU A 129 -0.46 -0.69 -32.65
CA GLU A 129 -1.54 -0.61 -31.64
C GLU A 129 -1.08 0.00 -30.30
N LEU A 130 0.22 -0.04 -30.03
CA LEU A 130 0.80 0.47 -28.78
C LEU A 130 1.28 1.94 -28.89
N PHE A 131 1.43 2.50 -30.10
CA PHE A 131 2.06 3.81 -30.37
C PHE A 131 1.24 4.72 -31.29
#